data_AF-A0A3T0DQ91-F1
#
_entry.id   AF-A0A3T0DQ91-F1
#
_cell.length_a   1.000
_cell.length_b   1.000
_cell.length_c   1.000
_cell.angle_alpha   90.00
_cell.angle_beta   90.00
_cell.angle_gamma   90.00
#
_symmetry.space_group_name_H-M   'P 1'
#
loop_
_entity.id
_entity.type
_entity.pdbx_description
1 polymer ?
#
loop_
_entity_poly.entity_id
_entity_poly.type
_entity_poly.pdbx_seq_one_letter_code
_entity_poly.pdbx_strand_id
1 'polypeptide(L)'
;MSRLTDLLRAAKQLDPQLGEDLEAEIRPFQERLPFGLNFERHAPEAVELAGHKIRKGSKVRVLPSRGSTARGDQRVWVVTAIKEDSVDITTPSIEETETLTVDLDDLVLVAEFRDRIYPGLRPDGAVENGGDKPSHTVINGENFHVLEQLTFTHEQSVDAIYIDPPYNSGARDWKYNNDYVEGDDLYRHSKWLAFMERRLKLAKRLLKPHDSILVVTIDEKEYLRLGLLLEQTFPDADIQMVSTVINRKGNARRGEFSRCDEYMYFVRFGEAAIAAGPSDMLHEDTGRRSDNVRWKSLLRLASTGQTSGRFNLFYPLYFDSKTLKFTGSGEPLVSCAGSSLH
;
A
#
# COMPACT_ATOMS: atom_id res chain seq x y z
N MET A 1 4.83 -7.77 20.63
CA MET A 1 4.70 -7.00 21.88
C MET A 1 5.21 -5.60 21.66
N SER A 2 4.63 -4.59 22.34
CA SER A 2 5.16 -3.23 22.28
C SER A 2 6.47 -3.16 23.05
N ARG A 3 7.43 -2.40 22.54
CA ARG A 3 8.75 -2.26 23.18
C ARG A 3 8.69 -1.65 24.58
N LEU A 4 7.66 -0.87 24.88
CA LEU A 4 7.40 -0.36 26.22
C LEU A 4 7.07 -1.51 27.18
N THR A 5 6.29 -2.48 26.70
CA THR A 5 5.95 -3.70 27.45
C THR A 5 7.19 -4.55 27.71
N ASP A 6 8.08 -4.68 26.73
CA ASP A 6 9.35 -5.42 26.89
C ASP A 6 10.30 -4.70 27.86
N LEU A 7 10.38 -3.37 27.79
CA LEU A 7 11.17 -2.56 28.73
C LEU A 7 10.61 -2.58 30.15
N LEU A 8 9.29 -2.54 30.32
CA LEU A 8 8.64 -2.70 31.61
C LEU A 8 8.89 -4.09 32.19
N ARG A 9 8.86 -5.14 31.37
CA ARG A 9 9.22 -6.50 31.80
C ARG A 9 10.67 -6.59 32.24
N ALA A 10 11.60 -6.06 31.43
CA ALA A 10 13.01 -6.03 31.79
C ALA A 10 13.25 -5.22 33.08
N ALA A 11 12.57 -4.08 33.24
CA ALA A 11 12.62 -3.28 34.46
C ALA A 11 12.10 -4.07 35.67
N LYS A 12 10.96 -4.77 35.55
CA LYS A 12 10.41 -5.63 36.61
C LYS A 12 11.34 -6.79 36.99
N GLN A 13 12.09 -7.34 36.03
CA GLN A 13 13.07 -8.40 36.28
C GLN A 13 14.31 -7.89 37.02
N LEU A 14 14.73 -6.64 36.77
CA LEU A 14 15.85 -5.98 37.44
C LEU A 14 15.48 -5.44 38.82
N ASP A 15 14.32 -4.80 38.92
CA ASP A 15 13.76 -4.20 40.14
C ASP A 15 12.21 -4.24 40.06
N PRO A 16 11.56 -5.15 40.82
CA PRO A 16 10.11 -5.28 40.82
C PRO A 16 9.38 -3.99 41.21
N GLN A 17 9.92 -3.21 42.15
CA GLN A 17 9.27 -1.99 42.64
C GLN A 17 9.34 -0.89 41.58
N LEU A 18 10.51 -0.67 40.98
CA LEU A 18 10.68 0.27 39.88
C LEU A 18 9.77 -0.08 38.70
N GLY A 19 9.63 -1.37 38.38
CA GLY A 19 8.76 -1.84 37.32
C GLY A 19 7.27 -1.57 37.58
N GLU A 20 6.80 -1.70 38.82
CA GLU A 20 5.42 -1.32 39.19
C GLU A 20 5.22 0.20 39.18
N ASP A 21 6.17 0.97 39.71
CA ASP A 21 6.10 2.44 39.74
C ASP A 21 6.06 3.02 38.32
N LEU A 22 6.89 2.50 37.41
CA LEU A 22 6.86 2.87 35.99
C LEU A 22 5.53 2.53 35.34
N GLU A 23 4.95 1.36 35.62
CA GLU A 23 3.66 0.96 35.06
C GLU A 23 2.50 1.81 35.59
N ALA A 24 2.54 2.22 36.86
CA ALA A 24 1.57 3.13 37.45
C ALA A 24 1.63 4.53 36.82
N GLU A 25 2.83 5.06 36.57
CA GLU A 25 3.04 6.37 35.95
C GLU A 25 2.71 6.39 34.46
N ILE A 26 2.95 5.28 33.73
CA ILE A 26 2.71 5.19 32.29
C ILE A 26 1.22 4.99 31.96
N ARG A 27 0.47 4.29 32.82
CA ARG A 27 -0.93 3.92 32.59
C ARG A 27 -1.85 5.11 32.27
N PRO A 28 -1.81 6.26 32.98
CA PRO A 28 -2.59 7.45 32.62
C PRO A 28 -2.25 8.02 31.22
N PHE A 29 -1.01 7.87 30.75
CA PHE A 29 -0.61 8.30 29.42
C PHE A 29 -1.07 7.33 28.33
N GLN A 30 -1.19 6.03 28.63
CA GLN A 30 -1.81 5.06 27.73
C GLN A 30 -3.33 5.27 27.62
N GLU A 31 -3.97 5.72 28.70
CA GLU A 31 -5.41 6.03 28.73
C GLU A 31 -5.75 7.35 28.01
N ARG A 32 -4.79 8.27 27.87
CA ARG A 32 -4.92 9.45 27.00
C ARG A 32 -4.82 9.04 25.54
N LEU A 33 -5.92 8.56 24.99
CA LEU A 33 -6.05 8.33 23.56
C LEU A 33 -6.09 9.69 22.83
N PRO A 34 -5.10 10.01 21.96
CA PRO A 34 -5.26 11.13 21.06
C PRO A 34 -6.50 10.91 20.19
N PHE A 35 -7.20 11.99 19.85
CA PHE A 35 -8.33 11.91 18.93
C PHE A 35 -7.83 11.45 17.55
N GLY A 36 -8.46 10.42 16.97
CA GLY A 36 -8.11 9.88 15.65
C GLY A 36 -7.81 8.38 15.67
N LEU A 37 -7.10 7.92 14.64
CA LEU A 37 -6.71 6.53 14.48
C LEU A 37 -5.57 6.19 15.43
N ASN A 38 -5.90 5.42 16.48
CA ASN A 38 -4.93 4.92 17.45
C ASN A 38 -4.52 3.49 17.11
N PHE A 39 -3.23 3.27 16.92
CA PHE A 39 -2.67 1.95 16.68
C PHE A 39 -1.28 1.85 17.32
N GLU A 40 -0.90 0.63 17.69
CA GLU A 40 0.43 0.39 18.23
C GLU A 40 1.48 0.59 17.14
N ARG A 41 2.38 1.54 17.38
CA ARG A 41 3.56 1.76 16.55
C ARG A 41 4.56 0.65 16.82
N HIS A 42 4.29 -0.54 16.29
CA HIS A 42 5.21 -1.66 16.39
C HIS A 42 6.53 -1.31 15.69
N ALA A 43 7.63 -1.61 16.37
CA ALA A 43 8.94 -1.75 15.77
C ALA A 43 9.35 -3.19 16.04
N PRO A 44 9.62 -3.99 14.99
CA PRO A 44 10.95 -3.97 14.38
C PRO A 44 10.91 -4.25 12.87
N GLU A 45 11.16 -3.24 12.04
CA GLU A 45 11.64 -3.52 10.69
C GLU A 45 13.12 -3.81 10.85
N ALA A 46 13.50 -5.06 10.60
CA ALA A 46 14.89 -5.44 10.45
C ALA A 46 15.14 -5.55 8.94
N VAL A 47 16.13 -4.81 8.45
CA VAL A 47 16.45 -4.74 7.03
C VAL A 47 17.60 -5.68 6.75
N GLU A 48 17.40 -6.59 5.80
CA GLU A 48 18.45 -7.48 5.31
C GLU A 48 19.37 -6.71 4.36
N LEU A 49 20.65 -6.65 4.72
CA LEU A 49 21.69 -5.91 4.03
C LEU A 49 22.56 -6.88 3.23
N ALA A 50 22.01 -7.37 2.12
CA ALA A 50 22.72 -8.30 1.23
C ALA A 50 24.02 -7.68 0.67
N GLY A 51 25.08 -8.48 0.60
CA GLY A 51 26.39 -8.06 0.08
C GLY A 51 27.25 -7.25 1.05
N HIS A 52 26.80 -7.01 2.29
CA HIS A 52 27.62 -6.39 3.32
C HIS A 52 28.52 -7.39 4.03
N LYS A 53 29.75 -6.97 4.34
CA LYS A 53 30.74 -7.82 5.02
C LYS A 53 30.33 -8.08 6.47
N ILE A 54 30.13 -9.35 6.81
CA ILE A 54 29.84 -9.81 8.17
C ILE A 54 31.10 -9.73 9.03
N ARG A 55 30.96 -9.27 10.28
CA ARG A 55 32.02 -9.15 11.28
C ARG A 55 31.58 -9.76 12.61
N LYS A 56 32.54 -10.04 13.50
CA LYS A 56 32.20 -10.38 14.89
C LYS A 56 31.35 -9.27 15.51
N GLY A 57 30.25 -9.64 16.17
CA GLY A 57 29.24 -8.74 16.72
C GLY A 57 28.17 -8.30 15.71
N SER A 58 28.28 -8.65 14.44
CA SER A 58 27.22 -8.40 13.45
C SER A 58 25.95 -9.14 13.83
N LYS A 59 24.81 -8.50 13.62
CA LYS A 59 23.49 -9.13 13.68
C LYS A 59 23.20 -9.76 12.32
N VAL A 60 22.75 -11.01 12.30
CA VAL A 60 22.55 -11.77 11.06
C VAL A 60 21.28 -12.61 11.12
N ARG A 61 20.81 -13.03 9.94
CA ARG A 61 19.80 -14.07 9.74
C ARG A 61 20.38 -15.21 8.93
N VAL A 62 19.85 -16.40 9.15
CA VAL A 62 20.20 -17.59 8.39
C VAL A 62 19.27 -17.69 7.19
N LEU A 63 19.85 -17.65 6.00
CA LEU A 63 19.12 -17.79 4.73
C LEU A 63 18.59 -19.22 4.59
N PRO A 64 17.39 -19.40 3.97
CA PRO A 64 16.91 -20.73 3.63
C PRO A 64 17.83 -21.40 2.61
N SER A 65 17.78 -22.73 2.54
CA SER A 65 18.55 -23.52 1.58
C SER A 65 18.35 -23.00 0.15
N ARG A 66 19.44 -22.87 -0.62
CA ARG A 66 19.39 -22.33 -1.99
C ARG A 66 18.35 -23.06 -2.86
N GLY A 67 17.50 -22.29 -3.53
CA GLY A 67 16.42 -22.82 -4.37
C GLY A 67 15.15 -23.24 -3.60
N SER A 68 15.16 -23.14 -2.26
CA SER A 68 13.97 -23.34 -1.45
C SER A 68 13.11 -22.08 -1.40
N THR A 69 11.80 -22.25 -1.47
CA THR A 69 10.81 -21.21 -1.17
C THR A 69 10.28 -21.31 0.26
N ALA A 70 10.84 -22.22 1.08
CA ALA A 70 10.45 -22.36 2.48
C ALA A 70 10.94 -21.16 3.29
N ARG A 71 10.15 -20.73 4.28
CA ARG A 71 10.57 -19.72 5.26
C ARG A 71 11.80 -20.25 6.01
N GLY A 72 12.93 -19.55 5.88
CA GLY A 72 14.12 -19.76 6.70
C GLY A 72 13.91 -19.28 8.14
N ASP A 73 14.94 -19.39 8.97
CA ASP A 73 14.92 -18.91 10.36
C ASP A 73 14.83 -17.38 10.39
N GLN A 74 13.73 -16.85 10.94
CA GLN A 74 13.47 -15.42 11.03
C GLN A 74 14.12 -14.74 12.25
N ARG A 75 14.72 -15.53 13.16
CA ARG A 75 15.37 -15.03 14.37
C ARG A 75 16.59 -14.21 14.00
N VAL A 76 16.85 -13.18 14.81
CA VAL A 76 18.08 -12.39 14.73
C VAL A 76 19.13 -13.06 15.59
N TRP A 77 20.28 -13.30 14.99
CA TRP A 77 21.44 -13.91 15.63
C TRP A 77 22.59 -12.91 15.72
N VAL A 78 23.53 -13.12 16.64
CA VAL A 78 24.74 -12.31 16.78
C VAL A 78 25.96 -13.18 16.50
N VAL A 79 26.84 -12.70 15.63
CA VAL A 79 28.10 -13.39 15.29
C VAL A 79 29.07 -13.32 16.46
N THR A 80 29.52 -14.48 16.96
CA THR A 80 30.47 -14.58 18.08
C THR A 80 31.89 -14.88 17.60
N ALA A 81 32.04 -15.66 16.53
CA ALA A 81 33.32 -16.00 15.91
C ALA A 81 33.17 -16.23 14.40
N ILE A 82 34.22 -15.89 13.65
CA ILE A 82 34.32 -16.16 12.21
C ILE A 82 35.56 -17.05 12.02
N LYS A 83 35.35 -18.23 11.44
CA LYS A 83 36.39 -19.20 11.03
C LYS A 83 36.58 -19.10 9.51
N GLU A 84 37.46 -19.92 8.92
CA GLU A 84 37.74 -19.85 7.47
C GLU A 84 36.49 -20.08 6.62
N ASP A 85 35.70 -21.12 6.91
CA ASP A 85 34.50 -21.48 6.13
C ASP A 85 33.18 -21.31 6.90
N SER A 86 33.22 -21.16 8.22
CA SER A 86 32.03 -21.16 9.07
C SER A 86 31.99 -20.03 10.09
N VAL A 87 30.78 -19.69 10.54
CA VAL A 87 30.51 -18.60 11.46
C VAL A 87 29.72 -19.15 12.65
N ASP A 88 30.22 -18.89 13.85
CA ASP A 88 29.49 -19.21 15.07
C ASP A 88 28.56 -18.03 15.40
N ILE A 89 27.28 -18.32 15.61
CA ILE A 89 26.23 -17.36 15.88
C ILE A 89 25.46 -17.74 17.15
N THR A 90 24.99 -16.75 17.90
CA THR A 90 24.23 -16.96 19.15
C THR A 90 22.96 -16.12 19.19
N THR A 91 21.93 -16.60 19.89
CA THR A 91 20.75 -15.80 20.20
C THR A 91 21.12 -14.60 21.10
N PRO A 92 20.53 -13.42 20.90
CA PRO A 92 20.81 -12.23 21.71
C PRO A 92 20.15 -12.22 23.09
N SER A 93 19.23 -13.16 23.38
CA SER A 93 18.51 -13.23 24.65
C SER A 93 19.35 -13.82 25.78
N ILE A 94 19.19 -13.27 26.99
CA ILE A 94 19.90 -13.69 28.21
C ILE A 94 19.32 -14.99 28.79
N GLU A 95 18.05 -15.28 28.54
CA GLU A 95 17.32 -16.41 29.16
C GLU A 95 17.54 -17.75 28.44
N GLU A 96 17.73 -17.73 27.11
CA GLU A 96 18.00 -18.93 26.29
C GLU A 96 19.12 -18.63 25.29
N THR A 97 20.32 -19.12 25.60
CA THR A 97 21.49 -19.00 24.73
C THR A 97 21.59 -20.24 23.84
N GLU A 98 21.14 -20.14 22.60
CA GLU A 98 21.35 -21.14 21.56
C GLU A 98 22.54 -20.72 20.71
N THR A 99 23.41 -21.66 20.35
CA THR A 99 24.56 -21.41 19.46
C THR A 99 24.50 -22.33 18.25
N LEU A 100 24.69 -21.76 17.06
CA LEU A 100 24.75 -22.48 15.80
C LEU A 100 26.06 -22.16 15.07
N THR A 101 26.52 -23.11 14.25
CA THR A 101 27.61 -22.89 13.30
C THR A 101 27.03 -22.99 11.90
N VAL A 102 27.20 -21.94 11.09
CA VAL A 102 26.58 -21.79 9.76
C VAL A 102 27.63 -21.32 8.76
N ASP A 103 27.51 -21.74 7.50
CA ASP A 103 28.37 -21.24 6.41
C ASP A 103 28.16 -19.73 6.21
N LEU A 104 29.25 -19.01 5.94
CA LEU A 104 29.22 -17.55 5.76
C LEU A 104 28.26 -17.13 4.63
N ASP A 105 28.20 -17.93 3.57
CA ASP A 105 27.40 -17.70 2.37
C ASP A 105 25.88 -17.87 2.59
N ASP A 106 25.50 -18.49 3.71
CA ASP A 106 24.11 -18.69 4.12
C ASP A 106 23.69 -17.69 5.21
N LEU A 107 24.50 -16.66 5.46
CA LEU A 107 24.18 -15.58 6.37
C LEU A 107 23.93 -14.27 5.63
N VAL A 108 22.94 -13.52 6.09
CA VAL A 108 22.69 -12.15 5.66
C VAL A 108 22.77 -11.20 6.86
N LEU A 109 23.46 -10.08 6.67
CA LEU A 109 23.54 -9.02 7.68
C LEU A 109 22.14 -8.42 7.89
N VAL A 110 21.79 -8.15 9.14
CA VAL A 110 20.52 -7.53 9.52
C VAL A 110 20.81 -6.24 10.27
N ALA A 111 20.22 -5.15 9.82
CA ALA A 111 20.19 -3.90 10.58
C ALA A 111 18.81 -3.76 11.23
N GLU A 112 18.80 -3.56 12.55
CA GLU A 112 17.57 -3.24 13.27
C GLU A 112 17.29 -1.74 13.21
N PHE A 113 16.04 -1.32 13.41
CA PHE A 113 15.59 0.08 13.33
C PHE A 113 16.41 1.11 14.15
N ARG A 114 17.14 0.69 15.19
CA ARG A 114 18.02 1.57 15.97
C ARG A 114 19.44 1.66 15.43
N ASP A 115 19.83 0.72 14.60
CA ASP A 115 21.09 0.76 13.91
C ASP A 115 20.94 1.83 12.83
N ARG A 116 21.80 2.86 12.89
CA ARG A 116 21.72 3.96 11.94
C ARG A 116 22.14 3.46 10.57
N ILE A 117 21.17 3.28 9.69
CA ILE A 117 21.41 2.95 8.28
C ILE A 117 21.68 4.26 7.55
N TYR A 118 22.81 4.31 6.84
CA TYR A 118 23.12 5.40 5.93
C TYR A 118 22.84 4.89 4.51
N PRO A 119 21.67 5.20 3.92
CA PRO A 119 21.36 4.73 2.58
C PRO A 119 22.33 5.36 1.58
N GLY A 120 22.82 4.53 0.67
CA GLY A 120 23.65 4.93 -0.45
C GLY A 120 23.17 4.23 -1.70
N LEU A 121 23.16 4.95 -2.83
CA LEU A 121 22.83 4.37 -4.13
C LEU A 121 24.14 4.03 -4.85
N ARG A 122 24.22 2.79 -5.35
CA ARG A 122 25.25 2.39 -6.31
C ARG A 122 24.59 2.21 -7.68
N PRO A 123 25.21 2.66 -8.78
CA PRO A 123 24.76 2.31 -10.12
C PRO A 123 24.80 0.79 -10.30
N ASP A 124 23.76 0.22 -10.90
CA ASP A 124 23.67 -1.22 -11.20
C ASP A 124 23.67 -1.47 -12.72
N GLY A 125 22.96 -0.64 -13.49
CA GLY A 125 22.96 -0.68 -14.95
C GLY A 125 22.26 0.53 -15.58
N ALA A 126 22.38 0.67 -16.90
CA ALA A 126 21.73 1.71 -17.70
C ALA A 126 21.30 1.17 -19.06
N VAL A 127 20.23 1.72 -19.63
CA VAL A 127 19.72 1.38 -20.97
C VAL A 127 19.47 2.68 -21.73
N GLU A 128 20.13 2.85 -22.87
CA GLU A 128 20.12 4.10 -23.66
C GLU A 128 19.31 3.95 -24.96
N ASN A 129 18.01 3.67 -24.82
CA ASN A 129 17.09 3.54 -25.96
C ASN A 129 16.14 4.75 -26.12
N GLY A 130 16.39 5.84 -25.37
CA GLY A 130 15.46 6.97 -25.23
C GLY A 130 15.65 8.13 -26.20
N GLY A 131 16.80 8.23 -26.88
CA GLY A 131 17.16 9.44 -27.65
C GLY A 131 17.14 10.68 -26.76
N ASP A 132 16.44 11.73 -27.19
CA ASP A 132 16.32 13.01 -26.45
C ASP A 132 15.24 13.02 -25.36
N LYS A 133 14.59 11.87 -25.07
CA LYS A 133 13.55 11.80 -24.04
C LYS A 133 14.16 11.81 -22.63
N PRO A 134 13.41 12.26 -21.60
CA PRO A 134 13.87 12.22 -20.21
C PRO A 134 14.25 10.81 -19.76
N SER A 135 15.30 10.71 -18.96
CA SER A 135 15.72 9.44 -18.37
C SER A 135 14.76 8.97 -17.29
N HIS A 136 14.53 7.67 -17.23
CA HIS A 136 13.82 7.01 -16.12
C HIS A 136 14.83 6.35 -15.18
N THR A 137 14.52 6.31 -13.89
CA THR A 137 15.37 5.69 -12.87
C THR A 137 14.60 4.57 -12.19
N VAL A 138 15.25 3.41 -12.04
CA VAL A 138 14.77 2.29 -11.22
C VAL A 138 15.72 2.14 -10.06
N ILE A 139 15.17 2.12 -8.84
CA ILE A 139 15.94 1.96 -7.61
C ILE A 139 15.53 0.64 -6.97
N ASN A 140 16.50 -0.24 -6.75
CA ASN A 140 16.31 -1.47 -5.98
C ASN A 140 16.77 -1.23 -4.53
N GLY A 141 15.85 -1.37 -3.58
CA GLY A 141 16.14 -1.21 -2.16
C GLY A 141 14.87 -1.24 -1.32
N GLU A 142 15.04 -1.23 0.00
CA GLU A 142 13.92 -1.08 0.93
C GLU A 142 13.35 0.34 0.77
N ASN A 143 12.07 0.43 0.44
CA ASN A 143 11.46 1.67 -0.03
C ASN A 143 11.44 2.79 1.01
N PHE A 144 11.39 2.51 2.32
CA PHE A 144 11.47 3.54 3.35
C PHE A 144 12.81 4.27 3.28
N HIS A 145 13.92 3.53 3.19
CA HIS A 145 15.26 4.12 3.09
C HIS A 145 15.51 4.83 1.76
N VAL A 146 14.98 4.28 0.67
CA VAL A 146 15.04 4.94 -0.65
C VAL A 146 14.29 6.27 -0.63
N LEU A 147 13.07 6.29 -0.10
CA LEU A 147 12.28 7.53 0.00
C LEU A 147 12.95 8.56 0.93
N GLU A 148 13.56 8.11 2.02
CA GLU A 148 14.34 8.97 2.92
C GLU A 148 15.49 9.63 2.16
N GLN A 149 16.24 8.87 1.36
CA GLN A 149 17.33 9.40 0.55
C GLN A 149 16.82 10.35 -0.56
N LEU A 150 15.69 10.04 -1.20
CA LEU A 150 15.11 10.91 -2.21
C LEU A 150 14.70 12.27 -1.64
N THR A 151 14.42 12.38 -0.34
CA THR A 151 14.09 13.69 0.26
C THR A 151 15.23 14.70 0.15
N PHE A 152 16.49 14.27 0.03
CA PHE A 152 17.60 15.21 -0.17
C PHE A 152 17.61 15.89 -1.54
N THR A 153 16.97 15.28 -2.54
CA THR A 153 17.07 15.70 -3.95
C THR A 153 15.73 16.06 -4.57
N HIS A 154 14.64 15.49 -4.04
CA HIS A 154 13.30 15.53 -4.63
C HIS A 154 12.21 15.97 -3.65
N GLU A 155 12.57 16.52 -2.48
CA GLU A 155 11.59 17.10 -1.55
C GLU A 155 10.74 18.17 -2.26
N GLN A 156 9.41 18.03 -2.12
CA GLN A 156 8.39 18.87 -2.74
C GLN A 156 8.48 19.00 -4.27
N SER A 157 9.03 18.00 -4.97
CA SER A 157 9.23 18.04 -6.42
C SER A 157 8.37 17.04 -7.20
N VAL A 158 7.73 16.08 -6.51
CA VAL A 158 6.98 15.00 -7.15
C VAL A 158 5.54 15.41 -7.42
N ASP A 159 5.12 15.32 -8.68
CA ASP A 159 3.76 15.63 -9.13
C ASP A 159 2.75 14.53 -8.79
N ALA A 160 3.16 13.26 -8.91
CA ALA A 160 2.27 12.13 -8.72
C ALA A 160 3.01 10.95 -8.08
N ILE A 161 2.37 10.32 -7.10
CA ILE A 161 2.78 9.05 -6.53
C ILE A 161 1.65 8.06 -6.72
N TYR A 162 1.94 6.90 -7.31
CA TYR A 162 1.04 5.76 -7.36
C TYR A 162 1.68 4.60 -6.58
N ILE A 163 0.95 4.01 -5.64
CA ILE A 163 1.41 2.85 -4.88
C ILE A 163 0.35 1.75 -4.82
N ASP A 164 0.82 0.52 -4.92
CA ASP A 164 0.06 -0.71 -4.69
C ASP A 164 0.66 -1.44 -3.48
N PRO A 165 0.30 -1.04 -2.24
CA PRO A 165 0.86 -1.63 -1.04
C PRO A 165 0.35 -3.06 -0.82
N PRO A 166 1.02 -3.88 0.01
CA PRO A 166 0.52 -5.19 0.38
C PRO A 166 -0.84 -5.09 1.08
N TYR A 167 -1.83 -5.85 0.61
CA TYR A 167 -3.22 -5.79 1.10
C TYR A 167 -3.47 -6.50 2.45
N ASN A 168 -2.40 -6.95 3.12
CA ASN A 168 -2.47 -7.66 4.41
C ASN A 168 -3.45 -8.85 4.41
N SER A 169 -3.57 -9.50 3.25
CA SER A 169 -4.64 -10.44 3.00
C SER A 169 -4.38 -11.83 3.57
N GLY A 170 -3.19 -12.05 4.14
CA GLY A 170 -2.71 -13.37 4.55
C GLY A 170 -2.45 -14.32 3.38
N ALA A 171 -2.74 -13.92 2.14
CA ALA A 171 -2.39 -14.68 0.95
C ALA A 171 -0.87 -14.60 0.73
N ARG A 172 -0.21 -15.74 0.62
CA ARG A 172 1.25 -15.84 0.42
C ARG A 172 1.60 -15.64 -1.05
N ASP A 173 1.27 -14.47 -1.59
CA ASP A 173 1.62 -14.15 -2.98
C ASP A 173 3.04 -13.57 -3.03
N TRP A 174 3.86 -14.09 -3.94
CA TRP A 174 5.30 -13.84 -4.08
C TRP A 174 5.70 -12.37 -4.26
N LYS A 175 4.73 -11.50 -4.55
CA LYS A 175 4.91 -10.07 -4.85
C LYS A 175 5.13 -9.22 -3.60
N TYR A 176 4.73 -9.72 -2.44
CA TYR A 176 4.78 -8.98 -1.19
C TYR A 176 5.37 -9.84 -0.09
N ASN A 177 6.26 -9.26 0.71
CA ASN A 177 6.60 -9.85 2.00
C ASN A 177 5.37 -9.71 2.92
N ASN A 178 4.40 -10.61 2.80
CA ASN A 178 3.23 -10.66 3.68
C ASN A 178 3.56 -11.26 5.06
N ASP A 179 4.85 -11.46 5.38
CA ASP A 179 5.33 -12.06 6.62
C ASP A 179 5.53 -11.03 7.74
N TYR A 180 5.19 -9.75 7.52
CA TYR A 180 5.19 -8.74 8.58
C TYR A 180 4.24 -9.11 9.72
N VAL A 181 3.21 -9.91 9.42
CA VAL A 181 2.26 -10.35 10.41
C VAL A 181 1.67 -11.73 10.14
N GLU A 182 1.77 -12.61 11.13
CA GLU A 182 1.11 -13.90 11.12
C GLU A 182 -0.41 -13.73 11.28
N GLY A 183 -1.20 -14.66 10.72
CA GLY A 183 -2.66 -14.54 10.67
C GLY A 183 -3.34 -14.56 12.04
N ASP A 184 -2.64 -15.08 13.05
CA ASP A 184 -3.00 -15.19 14.46
C ASP A 184 -2.42 -14.06 15.33
N ASP A 185 -1.64 -13.14 14.76
CA ASP A 185 -1.13 -12.00 15.48
C ASP A 185 -2.23 -10.95 15.69
N LEU A 186 -2.59 -10.77 16.96
CA LEU A 186 -3.56 -9.76 17.43
C LEU A 186 -3.21 -8.34 16.96
N TYR A 187 -1.96 -8.08 16.62
CA TYR A 187 -1.44 -6.77 16.24
C TYR A 187 -1.28 -6.55 14.73
N ARG A 188 -1.82 -7.44 13.90
CA ARG A 188 -1.70 -7.39 12.45
C ARG A 188 -1.97 -6.03 11.82
N HIS A 189 -3.11 -5.47 12.16
CA HIS A 189 -3.56 -4.23 11.58
C HIS A 189 -2.71 -3.04 12.05
N SER A 190 -2.28 -3.06 13.32
CA SER A 190 -1.39 -2.05 13.88
C SER A 190 -0.01 -2.06 13.23
N LYS A 191 0.56 -3.25 12.98
CA LYS A 191 1.84 -3.39 12.27
C LYS A 191 1.76 -2.88 10.83
N TRP A 192 0.69 -3.21 10.12
CA TRP A 192 0.47 -2.71 8.75
C TRP A 192 0.30 -1.19 8.72
N LEU A 193 -0.47 -0.63 9.66
CA LEU A 193 -0.61 0.82 9.80
C LEU A 193 0.73 1.50 10.10
N ALA A 194 1.55 0.93 10.98
CA ALA A 194 2.88 1.47 11.28
C ALA A 194 3.83 1.42 10.07
N PHE A 195 3.77 0.34 9.30
CA PHE A 195 4.49 0.19 8.03
C PHE A 195 4.09 1.28 7.02
N MET A 196 2.77 1.47 6.81
CA MET A 196 2.24 2.45 5.87
C MET A 196 2.51 3.89 6.33
N GLU A 197 2.27 4.21 7.60
CA GLU A 197 2.40 5.57 8.15
C GLU A 197 3.80 6.15 7.88
N ARG A 198 4.85 5.35 8.09
CA ARG A 198 6.24 5.78 7.88
C ARG A 198 6.50 6.20 6.43
N ARG A 199 6.01 5.40 5.48
CA ARG A 199 6.20 5.62 4.04
C ARG A 199 5.34 6.78 3.55
N LEU A 200 4.10 6.89 4.03
CA LEU A 200 3.20 8.00 3.70
C LEU A 200 3.74 9.35 4.21
N LYS A 201 4.40 9.37 5.37
CA LYS A 201 5.08 10.58 5.87
C LYS A 201 6.23 11.03 4.98
N LEU A 202 7.00 10.09 4.43
CA LEU A 202 8.06 10.42 3.46
C LEU A 202 7.48 10.85 2.12
N ALA A 203 6.44 10.15 1.64
CA ALA A 203 5.71 10.52 0.42
C ALA A 203 5.16 11.96 0.52
N LYS A 204 4.60 12.34 1.68
CA LYS A 204 4.15 13.71 1.96
C LYS A 204 5.23 14.76 1.76
N ARG A 205 6.48 14.46 2.14
CA ARG A 205 7.62 15.37 1.96
C ARG A 205 8.02 15.50 0.50
N LEU A 206 7.91 14.41 -0.27
CA LEU A 206 8.31 14.39 -1.68
C LEU A 206 7.29 15.06 -2.61
N LEU A 207 6.00 14.96 -2.29
CA LEU A 207 4.91 15.53 -3.09
C LEU A 207 4.93 17.07 -3.10
N LYS A 208 4.64 17.67 -4.26
CA LYS A 208 4.40 19.11 -4.36
C LYS A 208 3.20 19.51 -3.50
N PRO A 209 3.28 20.56 -2.67
CA PRO A 209 2.23 20.89 -1.70
C PRO A 209 0.94 21.42 -2.32
N HIS A 210 0.98 21.99 -3.53
CA HIS A 210 -0.14 22.73 -4.12
C HIS A 210 -0.62 22.20 -5.48
N ASP A 211 0.06 21.22 -6.06
CA ASP A 211 -0.32 20.62 -7.33
C ASP A 211 0.28 19.22 -7.42
N SER A 212 -0.32 18.28 -6.68
CA SER A 212 0.10 16.89 -6.73
C SER A 212 -1.01 15.92 -6.33
N ILE A 213 -0.76 14.64 -6.59
CA ILE A 213 -1.66 13.56 -6.25
C ILE A 213 -0.93 12.34 -5.70
N LEU A 214 -1.51 11.74 -4.67
CA LEU A 214 -1.18 10.40 -4.20
C LEU A 214 -2.35 9.46 -4.53
N VAL A 215 -2.05 8.38 -5.25
CA VAL A 215 -3.00 7.31 -5.57
C VAL A 215 -2.56 6.03 -4.84
N VAL A 216 -3.45 5.47 -4.03
CA VAL A 216 -3.18 4.25 -3.26
C VAL A 216 -4.26 3.21 -3.58
N THR A 217 -3.86 2.07 -4.14
CA THR A 217 -4.77 0.93 -4.32
C THR A 217 -4.89 0.11 -3.04
N ILE A 218 -6.04 -0.52 -2.82
CA ILE A 218 -6.29 -1.33 -1.63
C ILE A 218 -7.43 -2.32 -1.87
N ASP A 219 -7.42 -3.45 -1.17
CA ASP A 219 -8.54 -4.38 -1.13
C ASP A 219 -9.54 -4.08 0.00
N GLU A 220 -10.54 -4.94 0.14
CA GLU A 220 -11.58 -4.85 1.16
C GLU A 220 -11.10 -5.08 2.60
N LYS A 221 -9.84 -5.45 2.84
CA LYS A 221 -9.35 -5.82 4.17
C LYS A 221 -8.83 -4.63 4.97
N GLU A 222 -8.12 -3.73 4.29
CA GLU A 222 -7.47 -2.59 4.93
C GLU A 222 -8.00 -1.22 4.51
N TYR A 223 -8.95 -1.14 3.56
CA TYR A 223 -9.45 0.14 3.04
C TYR A 223 -9.90 1.11 4.15
N LEU A 224 -10.68 0.67 5.14
CA LEU A 224 -11.13 1.53 6.24
C LEU A 224 -9.98 2.11 7.06
N ARG A 225 -9.00 1.27 7.39
CA ARG A 225 -7.85 1.68 8.22
C ARG A 225 -6.92 2.59 7.44
N LEU A 226 -6.72 2.30 6.15
CA LEU A 226 -6.00 3.16 5.24
C LEU A 226 -6.67 4.52 5.11
N GLY A 227 -7.99 4.57 4.90
CA GLY A 227 -8.74 5.81 4.79
C GLY A 227 -8.54 6.71 6.01
N LEU A 228 -8.71 6.16 7.22
CA LEU A 228 -8.46 6.89 8.47
C LEU A 228 -7.00 7.34 8.61
N LEU A 229 -6.04 6.51 8.20
CA LEU A 229 -4.62 6.88 8.21
C LEU A 229 -4.32 8.01 7.23
N LEU A 230 -4.93 7.99 6.03
CA LEU A 230 -4.79 9.04 5.03
C LEU A 230 -5.37 10.36 5.53
N GLU A 231 -6.58 10.37 6.07
CA GLU A 231 -7.20 11.56 6.68
C GLU A 231 -6.33 12.13 7.81
N GLN A 232 -5.78 11.27 8.67
CA GLN A 232 -4.88 11.69 9.74
C GLN A 232 -3.54 12.24 9.23
N THR A 233 -2.99 11.67 8.15
CA THR A 233 -1.68 12.07 7.61
C THR A 233 -1.78 13.31 6.72
N PHE A 234 -2.91 13.48 6.04
CA PHE A 234 -3.18 14.50 5.03
C PHE A 234 -4.51 15.23 5.32
N PRO A 235 -4.62 15.95 6.45
CA PRO A 235 -5.89 16.54 6.89
C PRO A 235 -6.45 17.59 5.93
N ASP A 236 -5.58 18.27 5.17
CA ASP A 236 -5.96 19.34 4.25
C ASP A 236 -6.15 18.84 2.79
N ALA A 237 -6.04 17.53 2.56
CA ALA A 237 -6.17 16.96 1.22
C ALA A 237 -7.62 16.67 0.86
N ASP A 238 -7.94 16.76 -0.43
CA ASP A 238 -9.20 16.26 -0.98
C ASP A 238 -9.06 14.76 -1.26
N ILE A 239 -9.68 13.94 -0.40
CA ILE A 239 -9.60 12.48 -0.44
C ILE A 239 -10.88 11.90 -1.04
N GLN A 240 -10.73 11.20 -2.16
CA GLN A 240 -11.82 10.48 -2.81
C GLN A 240 -11.50 8.99 -2.89
N MET A 241 -12.40 8.15 -2.36
CA MET A 241 -12.36 6.71 -2.58
C MET A 241 -13.20 6.34 -3.82
N VAL A 242 -12.67 5.48 -4.67
CA VAL A 242 -13.41 4.91 -5.80
C VAL A 242 -13.35 3.38 -5.79
N SER A 243 -14.41 2.74 -6.26
CA SER A 243 -14.42 1.30 -6.54
C SER A 243 -13.88 1.05 -7.96
N THR A 244 -13.03 0.05 -8.08
CA THR A 244 -12.45 -0.42 -9.34
C THR A 244 -12.88 -1.85 -9.60
N VAL A 245 -13.52 -2.08 -10.74
CA VAL A 245 -14.08 -3.40 -11.09
C VAL A 245 -12.96 -4.28 -11.64
N ILE A 246 -12.49 -5.24 -10.84
CA ILE A 246 -11.44 -6.19 -11.20
C ILE A 246 -11.98 -7.40 -11.97
N ASN A 247 -13.22 -7.82 -11.70
CA ASN A 247 -13.86 -8.93 -12.41
C ASN A 247 -15.36 -8.70 -12.51
N ARG A 248 -15.84 -8.37 -13.72
CA ARG A 248 -17.28 -8.13 -14.00
C ARG A 248 -18.16 -9.34 -13.71
N LYS A 249 -17.64 -10.56 -13.77
CA LYS A 249 -18.40 -11.79 -13.44
C LYS A 249 -18.48 -12.04 -11.94
N GLY A 250 -17.62 -11.39 -11.16
CA GLY A 250 -17.41 -11.69 -9.75
C GLY A 250 -16.62 -12.98 -9.53
N ASN A 251 -15.86 -13.02 -8.45
CA ASN A 251 -15.20 -14.21 -7.95
C ASN A 251 -16.11 -14.86 -6.89
N ALA A 252 -16.58 -16.08 -7.16
CA ALA A 252 -17.47 -16.79 -6.25
C ALA A 252 -16.76 -17.14 -4.94
N ARG A 253 -17.48 -16.99 -3.83
CA ARG A 253 -16.99 -17.28 -2.47
C ARG A 253 -18.02 -18.15 -1.75
N ARG A 254 -17.57 -19.19 -1.06
CA ARG A 254 -18.46 -20.13 -0.39
C ARG A 254 -19.09 -19.46 0.83
N GLY A 255 -20.41 -19.26 0.79
CA GLY A 255 -21.16 -18.66 1.91
C GLY A 255 -21.04 -17.14 2.01
N GLU A 256 -20.50 -16.48 0.98
CA GLU A 256 -20.34 -15.02 0.92
C GLU A 256 -20.83 -14.47 -0.42
N PHE A 257 -20.96 -13.14 -0.50
CA PHE A 257 -21.20 -12.48 -1.77
C PHE A 257 -19.99 -12.58 -2.71
N SER A 258 -20.24 -12.61 -4.02
CA SER A 258 -19.17 -12.64 -5.01
C SER A 258 -18.45 -11.30 -5.04
N ARG A 259 -17.12 -11.31 -5.04
CA ARG A 259 -16.28 -10.10 -5.07
C ARG A 259 -16.01 -9.69 -6.50
N CYS A 260 -16.33 -8.44 -6.87
CA CYS A 260 -16.11 -7.92 -8.22
C CYS A 260 -15.16 -6.72 -8.27
N ASP A 261 -14.86 -6.12 -7.11
CA ASP A 261 -14.19 -4.84 -6.98
C ASP A 261 -12.99 -4.85 -6.01
N GLU A 262 -12.15 -3.84 -6.21
CA GLU A 262 -11.12 -3.33 -5.31
C GLU A 262 -11.33 -1.82 -5.14
N TYR A 263 -10.54 -1.18 -4.29
CA TYR A 263 -10.67 0.24 -4.01
C TYR A 263 -9.39 1.00 -4.36
N MET A 264 -9.55 2.28 -4.69
CA MET A 264 -8.44 3.21 -4.85
C MET A 264 -8.76 4.51 -4.14
N TYR A 265 -7.79 5.02 -3.38
CA TYR A 265 -7.85 6.37 -2.80
C TYR A 265 -7.09 7.34 -3.70
N PHE A 266 -7.76 8.41 -4.12
CA PHE A 266 -7.19 9.56 -4.79
C PHE A 266 -7.08 10.70 -3.77
N VAL A 267 -5.86 10.97 -3.32
CA VAL A 267 -5.52 12.01 -2.34
C VAL A 267 -4.91 13.18 -3.09
N ARG A 268 -5.66 14.25 -3.26
CA ARG A 268 -5.30 15.41 -4.09
C ARG A 268 -4.92 16.60 -3.24
N PHE A 269 -3.91 17.34 -3.69
CA PHE A 269 -3.37 18.50 -2.98
C PHE A 269 -3.49 19.78 -3.83
N GLY A 270 -3.97 20.85 -3.22
CA GLY A 270 -4.09 22.17 -3.85
C GLY A 270 -4.96 22.18 -5.10
N GLU A 271 -4.37 22.54 -6.24
CA GLU A 271 -5.05 22.71 -7.54
C GLU A 271 -5.29 21.40 -8.28
N ALA A 272 -4.76 20.27 -7.80
CA ALA A 272 -4.91 18.97 -8.43
C ALA A 272 -6.39 18.57 -8.56
N ALA A 273 -6.88 18.49 -9.80
CA ALA A 273 -8.28 18.26 -10.11
C ALA A 273 -8.48 17.20 -11.20
N ILE A 274 -9.67 16.61 -11.22
CA ILE A 274 -10.09 15.68 -12.27
C ILE A 274 -10.44 16.50 -13.52
N ALA A 275 -9.78 16.20 -14.63
CA ALA A 275 -10.05 16.80 -15.92
C ALA A 275 -10.65 15.77 -16.89
N ALA A 276 -11.60 16.20 -17.72
CA ALA A 276 -12.12 15.37 -18.80
C ALA A 276 -11.04 15.18 -19.86
N GLY A 277 -10.55 13.94 -20.01
CA GLY A 277 -9.62 13.56 -21.07
C GLY A 277 -10.34 13.26 -22.40
N PRO A 278 -9.61 13.28 -23.53
CA PRO A 278 -10.15 12.87 -24.83
C PRO A 278 -10.33 11.35 -24.94
N SER A 279 -9.57 10.59 -24.15
CA SER A 279 -9.55 9.13 -24.15
C SER A 279 -10.35 8.55 -22.99
N ASP A 280 -11.04 7.44 -23.24
CA ASP A 280 -11.60 6.61 -22.17
C ASP A 280 -10.58 5.63 -21.58
N MET A 281 -9.34 5.62 -22.10
CA MET A 281 -8.21 4.78 -21.67
C MET A 281 -8.49 3.26 -21.74
N LEU A 282 -9.62 2.87 -22.34
CA LEU A 282 -10.05 1.48 -22.55
C LEU A 282 -9.93 1.08 -24.03
N HIS A 283 -9.91 2.06 -24.92
CA HIS A 283 -9.81 1.88 -26.36
C HIS A 283 -8.64 2.70 -26.92
N GLU A 284 -8.11 2.30 -28.09
CA GLU A 284 -7.10 3.09 -28.78
C GLU A 284 -7.61 4.51 -29.01
N ASP A 285 -6.80 5.47 -28.58
CA ASP A 285 -7.15 6.89 -28.65
C ASP A 285 -7.06 7.35 -30.11
N THR A 286 -8.19 7.30 -30.81
CA THR A 286 -8.28 7.77 -32.20
C THR A 286 -8.27 9.30 -32.30
N GLY A 287 -8.11 10.02 -31.19
CA GLY A 287 -8.08 11.49 -31.14
C GLY A 287 -9.41 12.17 -31.47
N ARG A 288 -10.47 11.38 -31.71
CA ARG A 288 -11.82 11.89 -31.90
C ARG A 288 -12.56 11.82 -30.57
N ARG A 289 -12.95 13.00 -30.04
CA ARG A 289 -14.10 13.06 -29.13
C ARG A 289 -15.25 12.32 -29.83
N SER A 290 -15.81 11.32 -29.15
CA SER A 290 -17.06 10.72 -29.63
C SER A 290 -18.14 11.78 -29.53
N ASP A 291 -18.34 12.54 -30.61
CA ASP A 291 -19.49 13.45 -30.77
C ASP A 291 -20.83 12.67 -30.75
N ASN A 292 -20.74 11.34 -30.91
CA ASN A 292 -21.87 10.45 -30.75
C ASN A 292 -22.19 10.26 -29.28
N VAL A 293 -23.33 10.80 -28.86
CA VAL A 293 -24.01 10.45 -27.61
C VAL A 293 -24.05 8.92 -27.50
N ARG A 294 -23.51 8.35 -26.41
CA ARG A 294 -23.65 6.92 -26.12
C ARG A 294 -25.12 6.65 -25.77
N TRP A 295 -25.96 6.46 -26.79
CA TRP A 295 -27.39 6.16 -26.66
C TRP A 295 -27.64 4.91 -25.81
N LYS A 296 -26.70 3.97 -25.78
CA LYS A 296 -26.78 2.72 -24.99
C LYS A 296 -27.01 2.97 -23.50
N SER A 297 -26.50 4.07 -22.96
CA SER A 297 -26.69 4.51 -21.56
C SER A 297 -28.03 5.21 -21.30
N LEU A 298 -28.73 5.65 -22.36
CA LEU A 298 -30.06 6.23 -22.31
C LEU A 298 -31.17 5.22 -22.60
N LEU A 299 -30.81 4.00 -23.01
CA LEU A 299 -31.74 2.90 -23.21
C LEU A 299 -32.06 2.24 -21.86
N ARG A 300 -33.35 2.22 -21.49
CA ARG A 300 -33.83 1.38 -20.39
C ARG A 300 -33.74 -0.08 -20.81
N LEU A 301 -32.66 -0.76 -20.42
CA LEU A 301 -32.53 -2.21 -20.61
C LEU A 301 -33.61 -2.91 -19.79
N ALA A 302 -34.39 -3.78 -20.41
CA ALA A 302 -35.35 -4.61 -19.70
C ALA A 302 -34.61 -5.47 -18.66
N SER A 303 -35.23 -5.70 -17.51
CA SER A 303 -34.68 -6.50 -16.41
C SER A 303 -34.30 -7.94 -16.79
N THR A 304 -34.64 -8.39 -18.00
CA THR A 304 -34.46 -9.77 -18.48
C THR A 304 -33.78 -9.90 -19.86
N GLY A 305 -33.22 -8.84 -20.43
CA GLY A 305 -32.40 -8.95 -21.66
C GLY A 305 -33.15 -9.40 -22.93
N GLN A 306 -34.48 -9.42 -22.93
CA GLN A 306 -35.28 -9.74 -24.12
C GLN A 306 -35.54 -8.48 -24.97
N THR A 307 -35.26 -8.57 -26.26
CA THR A 307 -35.41 -7.49 -27.26
C THR A 307 -36.78 -7.44 -27.93
N SER A 308 -37.68 -8.39 -27.66
CA SER A 308 -38.90 -8.60 -28.46
C SER A 308 -40.17 -7.93 -27.90
N GLY A 309 -40.06 -6.96 -27.00
CA GLY A 309 -41.20 -6.65 -26.12
C GLY A 309 -41.78 -5.23 -26.07
N ARG A 310 -41.08 -4.12 -26.39
CA ARG A 310 -41.63 -2.78 -26.05
C ARG A 310 -41.21 -1.65 -27.00
N PHE A 311 -42.20 -0.99 -27.59
CA PHE A 311 -42.08 0.17 -28.49
C PHE A 311 -42.05 1.53 -27.78
N ASN A 312 -42.13 1.58 -26.45
CA ASN A 312 -42.15 2.84 -25.66
C ASN A 312 -40.74 3.23 -25.15
N LEU A 313 -39.68 3.01 -25.94
CA LEU A 313 -38.29 3.24 -25.51
C LEU A 313 -37.71 4.58 -25.98
N PHE A 314 -38.49 5.38 -26.72
CA PHE A 314 -38.10 6.71 -27.16
C PHE A 314 -39.00 7.72 -26.48
N TYR A 315 -38.44 8.59 -25.65
CA TYR A 315 -39.15 9.74 -25.08
C TYR A 315 -38.23 10.96 -25.20
N PRO A 316 -38.77 12.15 -25.47
CA PRO A 316 -37.96 13.35 -25.59
C PRO A 316 -37.42 13.74 -24.20
N LEU A 317 -36.14 14.07 -24.16
CA LEU A 317 -35.52 14.72 -23.01
C LEU A 317 -35.45 16.21 -23.31
N TYR A 318 -35.89 17.03 -22.35
CA TYR A 318 -35.85 18.47 -22.45
C TYR A 318 -34.62 18.99 -21.69
N PHE A 319 -33.91 19.91 -22.35
CA PHE A 319 -32.76 20.61 -21.79
C PHE A 319 -32.98 22.10 -21.94
N ASP A 320 -32.59 22.87 -20.92
CA ASP A 320 -32.53 24.31 -21.01
C ASP A 320 -31.45 24.73 -22.02
N SER A 321 -31.83 25.50 -23.03
CA SER A 321 -30.96 25.81 -24.17
C SER A 321 -29.78 26.72 -23.84
N LYS A 322 -29.77 27.36 -22.67
CA LYS A 322 -28.70 28.28 -22.24
C LYS A 322 -27.73 27.63 -21.26
N THR A 323 -28.25 26.82 -20.35
CA THR A 323 -27.49 26.19 -19.26
C THR A 323 -27.16 24.72 -19.53
N LEU A 324 -27.77 24.13 -20.56
CA LEU A 324 -27.70 22.70 -20.90
C LEU A 324 -28.13 21.77 -19.75
N LYS A 325 -28.84 22.30 -18.74
CA LYS A 325 -29.36 21.52 -17.63
C LYS A 325 -30.62 20.76 -18.04
N PHE A 326 -30.75 19.54 -17.54
CA PHE A 326 -31.95 18.71 -17.73
C PHE A 326 -33.16 19.36 -17.06
N THR A 327 -34.26 19.55 -17.80
CA THR A 327 -35.49 20.19 -17.32
C THR A 327 -36.66 19.21 -17.17
N GLY A 328 -36.60 18.05 -17.83
CA GLY A 328 -37.61 17.00 -17.69
C GLY A 328 -37.68 16.07 -18.90
N SER A 329 -38.63 15.14 -18.88
CA SER A 329 -38.89 14.18 -19.96
C SER A 329 -40.35 14.26 -20.41
N GLY A 330 -40.59 14.13 -21.72
CA GLY A 330 -41.95 14.04 -22.27
C GLY A 330 -42.48 12.60 -22.31
N GLU A 331 -43.72 12.46 -22.80
CA GLU A 331 -44.34 11.15 -23.00
C GLU A 331 -43.60 10.31 -24.05
N PRO A 332 -43.61 8.97 -23.92
CA PRO A 332 -43.03 8.08 -24.92
C PRO A 332 -43.64 8.31 -26.31
N LEU A 333 -42.76 8.44 -27.31
CA LEU A 333 -43.14 8.41 -28.72
C LEU A 333 -43.69 7.02 -29.03
N VAL A 334 -44.99 6.95 -29.27
CA VAL A 334 -45.65 5.72 -29.69
C VAL A 334 -45.16 5.41 -31.11
N SER A 335 -44.51 4.26 -31.32
CA SER A 335 -44.13 3.87 -32.68
C SER A 335 -45.39 3.64 -33.50
N CYS A 336 -45.63 4.45 -34.52
CA CYS A 336 -46.59 4.09 -35.57
C CYS A 336 -46.07 2.80 -36.22
N ALA A 337 -46.78 1.69 -36.05
CA ALA A 337 -46.52 0.45 -36.76
C ALA A 337 -46.64 0.73 -38.27
N GLY A 338 -45.52 0.84 -38.99
CA GLY A 338 -45.56 1.01 -40.44
C GLY A 338 -44.42 1.76 -41.13
N SER A 339 -43.32 2.11 -40.46
CA SER A 339 -42.12 2.57 -41.19
C SER A 339 -40.86 1.96 -40.63
N SER A 340 -40.30 1.03 -41.41
CA SER A 340 -38.91 0.59 -41.30
C SER A 340 -38.01 1.78 -41.61
N LEU A 341 -37.38 2.35 -40.59
CA LEU A 341 -36.27 3.28 -40.77
C LEU A 341 -34.98 2.45 -40.91
N HIS A 342 -34.35 2.61 -42.07
CA HIS A 342 -33.00 2.11 -42.39
C HIS A 342 -31.92 2.88 -41.66
#